data_AF-A0A371CUD2-F1
#
_entry.id   AF-A0A371CUD2-F1
#
_cell.length_a   1.000
_cell.length_b   1.000
_cell.length_c   1.000
_cell.angle_alpha   90.00
_cell.angle_beta   90.00
_cell.angle_gamma   90.00
#
_symmetry.space_group_name_H-M   'P 1'
#
loop_
_entity.id
_entity.type
_entity.pdbx_description
1 polymer ?
#
loop_
_entity_poly.entity_id
_entity_poly.type
_entity_poly.pdbx_seq_one_letter_code
_entity_poly.pdbx_strand_id
1 'polypeptide(L)'
;MPIYQNMDKYLSVKLDCLSDYRLEHDIAKEMKECSTYLTQAKSVQVIDRADGHDPEAIIELAVRFLSGCAMRKQSAEGALCSLDAITDPTREAARSSRKVTSPELMAQAHSLAAHAQYLKFMASPAERQDIETDEHLFCRAETRRLGHGQPPLTSLALAARHANESVKLGLVSHAVLTVGLTLRDLGEGFGVDVSKLPEGATKFRPLWREVARRVEEIYEEDRKSRQSLEQKDDGRFVCAAEGCDESREQKSALRSCAGKCPPDLKPSYCSKECQKKACY
;
A
#
# COMPACT_ATOMS: atom_id res chain seq x y z
N MET A 1 -25.61 13.73 7.08
CA MET A 1 -24.90 12.55 6.54
C MET A 1 -24.87 11.51 7.63
N PRO A 2 -25.51 10.34 7.47
CA PRO A 2 -25.44 9.26 8.47
C PRO A 2 -24.00 8.83 8.71
N ILE A 3 -23.60 8.67 9.97
CA ILE A 3 -22.26 8.19 10.33
C ILE A 3 -22.40 6.74 10.77
N TYR A 4 -21.62 5.86 10.15
CA TYR A 4 -21.58 4.44 10.48
C TYR A 4 -20.37 4.14 11.36
N GLN A 5 -20.49 3.12 12.22
CA GLN A 5 -19.35 2.61 12.96
C GLN A 5 -18.30 2.07 11.97
N ASN A 6 -17.02 2.39 12.20
CA ASN A 6 -15.88 2.02 11.35
C ASN A 6 -15.94 2.57 9.91
N MET A 7 -16.69 3.65 9.66
CA MET A 7 -16.81 4.24 8.32
C MET A 7 -15.48 4.83 7.80
N ASP A 8 -14.65 5.33 8.70
CA ASP A 8 -13.28 5.75 8.45
C ASP A 8 -12.41 4.58 7.95
N LYS A 9 -12.49 3.43 8.61
CA LYS A 9 -11.79 2.21 8.18
C LYS A 9 -12.33 1.69 6.85
N TYR A 10 -13.65 1.77 6.64
CA TYR A 10 -14.28 1.41 5.38
C TYR A 10 -13.75 2.25 4.23
N LEU A 11 -13.68 3.58 4.41
CA LEU A 11 -13.08 4.46 3.43
C LEU A 11 -11.60 4.13 3.20
N SER A 12 -10.80 3.97 4.26
CA SER A 12 -9.37 3.61 4.15
C SER A 12 -9.18 2.36 3.30
N VAL A 13 -9.89 1.26 3.61
CA VAL A 13 -9.78 0.01 2.84
C VAL A 13 -10.12 0.23 1.36
N LYS A 14 -11.14 1.04 1.04
CA LYS A 14 -11.48 1.34 -0.36
C LYS A 14 -10.37 2.10 -1.07
N LEU A 15 -9.85 3.16 -0.46
CA LEU A 15 -8.77 3.95 -1.04
C LEU A 15 -7.48 3.13 -1.17
N ASP A 16 -7.16 2.35 -0.15
CA ASP A 16 -5.91 1.58 -0.07
C ASP A 16 -5.89 0.40 -1.03
N CYS A 17 -7.05 -0.16 -1.37
CA CYS A 17 -7.14 -1.42 -2.11
C CYS A 17 -7.77 -1.30 -3.50
N LEU A 18 -8.70 -0.37 -3.72
CA LEU A 18 -9.53 -0.35 -4.94
C LEU A 18 -9.08 0.67 -5.99
N SER A 19 -8.13 1.53 -5.66
CA SER A 19 -7.64 2.61 -6.52
C SER A 19 -6.13 2.53 -6.70
N ASP A 20 -5.63 3.07 -7.82
CA ASP A 20 -4.19 3.22 -8.04
C ASP A 20 -3.63 4.23 -7.02
N TYR A 21 -2.46 3.94 -6.44
CA TYR A 21 -1.87 4.79 -5.40
C TYR A 21 -1.56 6.22 -5.86
N ARG A 22 -1.50 6.46 -7.18
CA ARG A 22 -1.27 7.79 -7.76
C ARG A 22 -2.54 8.62 -7.85
N LEU A 23 -3.71 8.04 -7.61
CA LEU A 23 -4.97 8.76 -7.68
C LEU A 23 -5.15 9.64 -6.44
N GLU A 24 -5.33 10.94 -6.66
CA GLU A 24 -5.68 11.87 -5.58
C GLU A 24 -7.17 11.74 -5.25
N HIS A 25 -7.48 11.67 -3.95
CA HIS A 25 -8.84 11.53 -3.45
C HIS A 25 -9.28 12.76 -2.65
N ASP A 26 -10.48 13.26 -2.96
CA ASP A 26 -11.18 14.21 -2.09
C ASP A 26 -11.86 13.43 -0.96
N ILE A 27 -11.17 13.31 0.17
CA ILE A 27 -11.61 12.54 1.33
C ILE A 27 -13.00 12.97 1.82
N ALA A 28 -13.34 14.25 1.75
CA ALA A 28 -14.64 14.75 2.20
C ALA A 28 -15.76 14.29 1.26
N LYS A 29 -15.50 14.33 -0.06
CA LYS A 29 -16.42 13.81 -1.07
C LYS A 29 -16.59 12.29 -0.97
N GLU A 30 -15.48 11.55 -0.89
CA GLU A 30 -15.48 10.08 -0.81
C GLU A 30 -16.20 9.59 0.46
N MET A 31 -16.00 10.27 1.59
CA MET A 31 -16.71 9.97 2.84
C MET A 31 -18.23 10.15 2.69
N LYS A 32 -18.67 11.20 1.99
CA LYS A 32 -20.09 11.47 1.73
C LYS A 32 -20.71 10.43 0.80
N GLU A 33 -19.97 10.00 -0.22
CA GLU A 33 -20.39 8.94 -1.13
C GLU A 33 -20.49 7.59 -0.41
N CYS A 34 -19.51 7.24 0.43
CA CYS A 34 -19.54 6.04 1.26
C CYS A 34 -20.75 6.02 2.21
N SER A 35 -21.01 7.12 2.92
CA SER A 35 -22.19 7.24 3.79
C SER A 35 -23.51 7.05 3.03
N THR A 36 -23.62 7.67 1.85
CA THR A 36 -24.80 7.56 0.99
C THR A 36 -24.98 6.12 0.52
N TYR A 37 -23.91 5.48 0.08
CA TYR A 37 -23.93 4.09 -0.38
C TYR A 37 -24.33 3.13 0.74
N LEU A 38 -23.74 3.25 1.94
CA LEU A 38 -24.08 2.41 3.09
C LEU A 38 -25.54 2.56 3.54
N THR A 39 -26.14 3.73 3.31
CA THR A 39 -27.57 3.98 3.55
C THR A 39 -28.45 3.21 2.56
N GLN A 40 -28.04 3.13 1.30
CA GLN A 40 -28.79 2.50 0.22
C GLN A 40 -28.59 0.98 0.16
N ALA A 41 -27.35 0.52 0.31
CA ALA A 41 -26.93 -0.87 0.17
C ALA A 41 -26.83 -1.56 1.55
N LYS A 42 -27.96 -2.09 2.02
CA LYS A 42 -28.03 -2.84 3.29
C LYS A 42 -27.18 -4.11 3.20
N SER A 43 -26.54 -4.53 4.30
CA SER A 43 -25.65 -5.70 4.32
C SER A 43 -26.32 -6.97 3.81
N VAL A 44 -27.60 -7.21 4.12
CA VAL A 44 -28.35 -8.38 3.61
C VAL A 44 -28.39 -8.39 2.08
N GLN A 45 -28.64 -7.25 1.44
CA GLN A 45 -28.70 -7.17 -0.02
C GLN A 45 -27.34 -7.37 -0.67
N VAL A 46 -26.27 -6.90 -0.03
CA VAL A 46 -24.89 -7.14 -0.50
C VAL A 46 -24.54 -8.61 -0.40
N ILE A 47 -24.90 -9.27 0.71
CA ILE A 47 -24.70 -10.71 0.91
C ILE A 47 -25.48 -11.51 -0.13
N ASP A 48 -26.77 -11.24 -0.33
CA ASP A 48 -27.61 -11.94 -1.31
C ASP A 48 -27.04 -11.83 -2.74
N ARG A 49 -26.53 -10.65 -3.10
CA ARG A 49 -25.86 -10.43 -4.40
C ARG A 49 -24.53 -11.17 -4.50
N ALA A 50 -23.73 -11.16 -3.44
CA ALA A 50 -22.46 -11.88 -3.39
C ALA A 50 -22.68 -13.41 -3.47
N ASP A 51 -23.71 -13.94 -2.82
CA ASP A 51 -24.16 -15.33 -2.95
C ASP A 51 -24.69 -15.62 -4.36
N GLY A 52 -25.30 -14.63 -5.00
CA GLY A 52 -25.60 -14.59 -6.44
C GLY A 52 -24.38 -14.50 -7.36
N HIS A 53 -23.16 -14.42 -6.79
CA HIS A 53 -21.88 -14.32 -7.49
C HIS A 53 -21.69 -13.04 -8.31
N ASP A 54 -22.29 -11.95 -7.85
CA ASP A 54 -22.02 -10.60 -8.35
C ASP A 54 -20.62 -10.14 -7.88
N PRO A 55 -19.65 -9.94 -8.79
CA PRO A 55 -18.26 -9.65 -8.40
C PRO A 55 -18.12 -8.30 -7.69
N GLU A 56 -18.90 -7.29 -8.07
CA GLU A 56 -18.93 -6.01 -7.38
C GLU A 56 -19.46 -6.16 -5.95
N ALA A 57 -20.48 -6.99 -5.74
CA ALA A 57 -20.99 -7.29 -4.40
C ALA A 57 -20.01 -8.10 -3.55
N ILE A 58 -19.25 -9.03 -4.16
CA ILE A 58 -18.19 -9.79 -3.48
C ILE A 58 -17.08 -8.86 -2.99
N ILE A 59 -16.63 -7.93 -3.84
CA ILE A 59 -15.62 -6.93 -3.49
C ILE A 59 -16.13 -6.04 -2.35
N GLU A 60 -17.36 -5.53 -2.45
CA GLU A 60 -17.99 -4.73 -1.40
C GLU A 60 -18.10 -5.50 -0.07
N LEU A 61 -18.50 -6.77 -0.11
CA LEU A 61 -18.58 -7.62 1.07
C LEU A 61 -17.19 -7.80 1.72
N ALA A 62 -16.15 -8.00 0.91
CA ALA A 62 -14.78 -8.09 1.39
C ALA A 62 -14.29 -6.78 2.06
N VAL A 63 -14.62 -5.61 1.48
CA VAL A 63 -14.33 -4.31 2.10
C VAL A 63 -15.02 -4.17 3.46
N ARG A 64 -16.28 -4.59 3.58
CA ARG A 64 -17.01 -4.57 4.85
C ARG A 64 -16.41 -5.51 5.89
N PHE A 65 -15.96 -6.70 5.49
CA PHE A 65 -15.24 -7.60 6.39
C PHE A 65 -13.89 -7.02 6.84
N LEU A 66 -13.13 -6.41 5.93
CA LEU A 66 -11.82 -5.82 6.27
C LEU A 66 -11.91 -4.56 7.12
N SER A 67 -12.99 -3.80 7.00
CA SER A 67 -13.22 -2.59 7.82
C SER A 67 -13.99 -2.87 9.10
N GLY A 68 -14.76 -3.97 9.15
CA GLY A 68 -15.77 -4.21 10.18
C GLY A 68 -16.97 -3.25 10.10
N CYS A 69 -17.09 -2.47 9.02
CA CYS A 69 -18.21 -1.55 8.83
C CYS A 69 -19.45 -2.32 8.33
N ALA A 70 -20.58 -2.08 8.98
CA ALA A 70 -21.85 -2.79 8.72
C ALA A 70 -21.75 -4.33 8.86
N MET A 71 -20.76 -4.81 9.63
CA MET A 71 -20.52 -6.20 9.99
C MET A 71 -20.46 -6.35 11.51
N ARG A 72 -20.63 -7.58 12.01
CA ARG A 72 -20.55 -7.86 13.45
C ARG A 72 -19.15 -7.63 14.01
N LYS A 73 -18.13 -7.96 13.21
CA LYS A 73 -16.71 -7.74 13.51
C LYS A 73 -15.89 -7.63 12.23
N GLN A 74 -14.69 -7.07 12.35
CA GLN A 74 -13.67 -7.14 11.32
C GLN A 74 -13.18 -8.60 11.19
N SER A 75 -12.96 -9.08 9.96
CA SER A 75 -12.46 -10.45 9.71
C SER A 75 -11.69 -10.53 8.39
N ALA A 76 -10.37 -10.74 8.47
CA ALA A 76 -9.54 -10.97 7.29
C ALA A 76 -9.93 -12.28 6.57
N GLU A 77 -10.25 -13.33 7.32
CA GLU A 77 -10.68 -14.61 6.75
C GLU A 77 -12.05 -14.53 6.09
N GLY A 78 -13.00 -13.76 6.64
CA GLY A 78 -14.29 -13.53 5.99
C GLY A 78 -14.15 -12.80 4.65
N ALA A 79 -13.27 -11.80 4.60
CA ALA A 79 -12.94 -11.12 3.36
C ALA A 79 -12.31 -12.08 2.34
N LEU A 80 -11.28 -12.82 2.76
CA LEU A 80 -10.59 -13.78 1.89
C LEU A 80 -11.53 -14.90 1.40
N CYS A 81 -12.44 -15.40 2.24
CA CYS A 81 -13.42 -16.41 1.88
C CYS A 81 -14.36 -15.91 0.77
N SER A 82 -14.75 -14.64 0.84
CA SER A 82 -15.56 -13.99 -0.19
C SER A 82 -14.74 -13.83 -1.49
N LEU A 83 -13.50 -13.35 -1.38
CA LEU A 83 -12.61 -13.09 -2.53
C LEU A 83 -12.11 -14.36 -3.24
N ASP A 84 -12.08 -15.52 -2.58
CA ASP A 84 -11.79 -16.81 -3.22
C ASP A 84 -12.79 -17.12 -4.36
N ALA A 85 -13.98 -16.51 -4.35
CA ALA A 85 -14.90 -16.60 -5.48
C ALA A 85 -14.33 -15.96 -6.75
N ILE A 86 -13.51 -14.92 -6.65
CA ILE A 86 -12.94 -14.23 -7.82
C ILE A 86 -11.52 -14.72 -8.10
N THR A 87 -10.73 -14.98 -7.06
CA THR A 87 -9.27 -15.18 -7.18
C THR A 87 -8.84 -16.65 -7.29
N ASP A 88 -9.73 -17.63 -7.07
CA ASP A 88 -9.42 -19.05 -7.23
C ASP A 88 -9.74 -19.52 -8.66
N PRO A 89 -8.72 -19.87 -9.49
CA PRO A 89 -8.93 -20.29 -10.88
C PRO A 89 -9.79 -21.54 -11.00
N THR A 90 -9.78 -22.42 -10.00
CA THR A 90 -10.58 -23.66 -10.02
C THR A 90 -12.07 -23.35 -9.87
N ARG A 91 -12.39 -22.34 -9.06
CA ARG A 91 -13.76 -21.87 -8.86
C ARG A 91 -14.23 -21.01 -10.03
N GLU A 92 -13.34 -20.24 -10.64
CA GLU A 92 -13.64 -19.48 -11.85
C GLU A 92 -13.95 -20.40 -13.04
N ALA A 93 -13.12 -21.41 -13.30
CA ALA A 93 -13.31 -22.36 -14.40
C ALA A 93 -14.61 -23.17 -14.28
N ALA A 94 -15.04 -23.50 -13.06
CA ALA A 94 -16.31 -24.18 -12.80
C ALA A 94 -17.55 -23.32 -13.12
N ARG A 95 -17.38 -22.03 -13.42
CA ARG A 95 -18.46 -21.05 -13.63
C ARG A 95 -18.62 -20.62 -15.10
N SER A 96 -18.20 -21.46 -16.04
CA SER A 96 -18.19 -21.20 -17.50
C SER A 96 -19.53 -20.73 -18.13
N SER A 97 -20.65 -20.75 -17.40
CA SER A 97 -21.94 -20.19 -17.81
C SER A 97 -22.27 -18.79 -17.26
N ARG A 98 -21.39 -18.16 -16.49
CA ARG A 98 -21.65 -16.88 -15.79
C ARG A 98 -20.86 -15.70 -16.38
N LYS A 99 -21.30 -14.49 -16.03
CA LYS A 99 -20.66 -13.22 -16.42
C LYS A 99 -19.18 -13.26 -16.04
N VAL A 100 -18.31 -13.12 -17.03
CA VAL A 100 -16.85 -13.08 -16.84
C VAL A 100 -16.49 -11.87 -15.97
N THR A 101 -15.70 -12.09 -14.92
CA THR A 101 -15.22 -11.01 -14.06
C THR A 101 -14.27 -10.12 -14.87
N SER A 102 -14.45 -8.81 -14.81
CA SER A 102 -13.54 -7.91 -15.54
C SER A 102 -12.12 -7.97 -14.94
N PRO A 103 -11.07 -7.73 -15.74
CA PRO A 103 -9.70 -7.66 -15.24
C PRO A 103 -9.52 -6.64 -14.11
N GLU A 104 -10.25 -5.53 -14.15
CA GLU A 104 -10.25 -4.49 -13.12
C GLU A 104 -10.76 -5.03 -11.77
N LEU A 105 -11.93 -5.68 -11.76
CA LEU A 105 -12.49 -6.28 -10.54
C LEU A 105 -11.60 -7.42 -10.03
N MET A 106 -10.99 -8.19 -10.93
CA MET A 106 -10.02 -9.22 -10.55
C MET A 106 -8.78 -8.60 -9.90
N ALA A 107 -8.27 -7.48 -10.43
CA ALA A 107 -7.14 -6.76 -9.85
C ALA A 107 -7.48 -6.24 -8.44
N GLN A 108 -8.65 -5.63 -8.28
CA GLN A 108 -9.17 -5.16 -6.99
C GLN A 108 -9.33 -6.31 -5.98
N ALA A 109 -9.84 -7.47 -6.43
CA ALA A 109 -9.98 -8.64 -5.57
C ALA A 109 -8.61 -9.17 -5.09
N HIS A 110 -7.61 -9.20 -5.98
CA HIS A 110 -6.25 -9.54 -5.60
C HIS A 110 -5.64 -8.50 -4.65
N SER A 111 -5.86 -7.21 -4.88
CA SER A 111 -5.40 -6.13 -3.99
C SER A 111 -5.99 -6.26 -2.58
N LEU A 112 -7.30 -6.47 -2.46
CA LEU A 112 -7.97 -6.72 -1.17
C LEU A 112 -7.46 -8.00 -0.49
N ALA A 113 -7.24 -9.07 -1.24
CA ALA A 113 -6.70 -10.31 -0.71
C ALA A 113 -5.26 -10.13 -0.20
N ALA A 114 -4.45 -9.32 -0.89
CA ALA A 114 -3.12 -8.95 -0.44
C ALA A 114 -3.18 -8.18 0.89
N HIS A 115 -4.09 -7.20 0.99
CA HIS A 115 -4.31 -6.44 2.23
C HIS A 115 -4.78 -7.34 3.38
N ALA A 116 -5.74 -8.23 3.13
CA ALA A 116 -6.25 -9.16 4.13
C ALA A 116 -5.15 -10.09 4.69
N GLN A 117 -4.32 -10.65 3.80
CA GLN A 117 -3.18 -11.47 4.20
C GLN A 117 -2.12 -10.64 4.93
N TYR A 118 -1.91 -9.39 4.53
CA TYR A 118 -1.00 -8.47 5.22
C TYR A 118 -1.48 -8.15 6.65
N LEU A 119 -2.79 -7.96 6.87
CA LEU A 119 -3.35 -7.80 8.21
C LEU A 119 -3.08 -9.03 9.08
N LYS A 120 -3.19 -10.25 8.53
CA LYS A 120 -2.82 -11.49 9.26
C LYS A 120 -1.34 -11.53 9.62
N PHE A 121 -0.46 -11.05 8.73
CA PHE A 121 0.98 -10.96 9.01
C PHE A 121 1.27 -9.98 10.15
N MET A 122 0.63 -8.81 10.14
CA MET A 122 0.83 -7.74 11.14
C MET A 122 0.10 -8.00 12.47
N ALA A 123 -0.79 -8.98 12.52
CA ALA A 123 -1.60 -9.26 13.70
C ALA A 123 -0.72 -9.56 14.94
N SER A 124 -1.09 -8.93 16.05
CA SER A 124 -0.55 -9.19 17.38
C SER A 124 -0.89 -10.63 17.85
N PRO A 125 -0.20 -11.16 18.88
CA PRO A 125 -0.51 -12.50 19.39
C PRO A 125 -1.98 -12.69 19.79
N ALA A 126 -2.65 -11.66 20.33
CA ALA A 126 -4.06 -11.72 20.70
C ALA A 126 -4.97 -11.78 19.46
N GLU A 127 -4.73 -10.90 18.48
CA GLU A 127 -5.51 -10.88 17.23
C GLU A 127 -5.34 -12.18 16.42
N ARG A 128 -4.19 -12.85 16.51
CA ARG A 128 -3.98 -14.14 15.85
C ARG A 128 -4.90 -15.24 16.37
N GLN A 129 -5.24 -15.23 17.66
CA GLN A 129 -6.19 -16.20 18.21
C GLN A 129 -7.60 -15.99 17.65
N ASP A 130 -8.01 -14.73 17.46
CA ASP A 130 -9.28 -14.40 16.81
C ASP A 130 -9.27 -14.80 15.33
N ILE A 131 -8.14 -14.58 14.64
CA ILE A 131 -7.94 -14.99 13.24
C ILE A 131 -8.01 -16.52 13.10
N GLU A 132 -7.37 -17.27 14.00
CA GLU A 132 -7.40 -18.74 13.99
C GLU A 132 -8.83 -19.26 14.22
N THR A 133 -9.60 -18.61 15.10
CA THR A 133 -11.03 -18.92 15.28
C THR A 133 -11.81 -18.69 13.99
N ASP A 134 -11.54 -17.58 13.29
CA ASP A 134 -12.17 -17.31 11.99
C ASP A 134 -11.71 -18.29 10.90
N GLU A 135 -10.45 -18.71 10.90
CA GLU A 135 -9.93 -19.74 9.99
C GLU A 135 -10.71 -21.06 10.12
N HIS A 136 -11.05 -21.45 11.35
CA HIS A 136 -11.94 -22.58 11.62
C HIS A 136 -13.38 -22.33 11.18
N LEU A 137 -13.90 -21.12 11.35
CA LEU A 137 -15.27 -20.79 10.98
C LEU A 137 -15.48 -20.77 9.45
N PHE A 138 -14.60 -20.10 8.72
CA PHE A 138 -14.73 -19.93 7.27
C PHE A 138 -14.22 -21.14 6.49
N CYS A 139 -13.31 -21.95 7.07
CA CYS A 139 -12.84 -23.19 6.47
C CYS A 139 -12.37 -23.02 5.01
N ARG A 140 -11.61 -21.97 4.69
CA ARG A 140 -11.13 -21.73 3.32
C ARG A 140 -10.28 -22.90 2.80
N ALA A 141 -10.33 -23.15 1.49
CA ALA A 141 -9.57 -24.25 0.88
C ALA A 141 -8.05 -24.08 1.06
N GLU A 142 -7.56 -22.84 0.99
CA GLU A 142 -6.17 -22.52 1.26
C GLU A 142 -5.76 -22.82 2.70
N THR A 143 -6.55 -22.37 3.67
CA THR A 143 -6.34 -22.64 5.11
C THR A 143 -6.38 -24.14 5.41
N ARG A 144 -7.31 -24.90 4.81
CA ARG A 144 -7.34 -26.37 4.97
C ARG A 144 -6.10 -27.06 4.42
N ARG A 145 -5.51 -26.53 3.33
CA ARG A 145 -4.30 -27.10 2.72
C ARG A 145 -3.05 -26.80 3.53
N LEU A 146 -2.93 -25.59 4.06
CA LEU A 146 -1.74 -25.14 4.80
C LEU A 146 -1.80 -25.53 6.28
N GLY A 147 -3.01 -25.68 6.83
CA GLY A 147 -3.27 -25.81 8.26
C GLY A 147 -3.73 -24.48 8.87
N HIS A 148 -4.36 -24.55 10.05
CA HIS A 148 -4.75 -23.39 10.85
C HIS A 148 -3.53 -22.79 11.58
N GLY A 149 -3.61 -21.52 11.96
CA GLY A 149 -2.61 -20.88 12.83
C GLY A 149 -1.21 -20.79 12.19
N GLN A 150 -1.15 -20.59 10.87
CA GLN A 150 0.12 -20.56 10.16
C GLN A 150 1.05 -19.44 10.66
N PRO A 151 2.38 -19.61 10.58
CA PRO A 151 3.32 -18.56 10.91
C PRO A 151 3.07 -17.28 10.09
N PRO A 152 3.32 -16.07 10.64
CA PRO A 152 3.05 -14.80 9.95
C PRO A 152 3.70 -14.68 8.57
N LEU A 153 4.91 -15.24 8.40
CA LEU A 153 5.63 -15.22 7.12
C LEU A 153 4.87 -15.96 6.01
N THR A 154 4.04 -16.96 6.34
CA THR A 154 3.16 -17.63 5.38
C THR A 154 2.13 -16.64 4.84
N SER A 155 1.50 -15.85 5.72
CA SER A 155 0.58 -14.79 5.31
C SER A 155 1.25 -13.71 4.47
N LEU A 156 2.48 -13.30 4.81
CA LEU A 156 3.22 -12.34 3.97
C LEU A 156 3.53 -12.90 2.57
N ALA A 157 3.92 -14.17 2.46
CA ALA A 157 4.17 -14.80 1.16
C ALA A 157 2.90 -14.90 0.30
N LEU A 158 1.75 -15.17 0.92
CA LEU A 158 0.44 -15.15 0.26
C LEU A 158 0.07 -13.72 -0.16
N ALA A 159 0.28 -12.73 0.72
CA ALA A 159 0.06 -11.32 0.41
C ALA A 159 0.87 -10.89 -0.82
N ALA A 160 2.16 -11.23 -0.87
CA ALA A 160 3.04 -10.91 -2.00
C ALA A 160 2.58 -11.55 -3.31
N ARG A 161 2.04 -12.78 -3.25
CA ARG A 161 1.45 -13.45 -4.42
C ARG A 161 0.24 -12.67 -4.94
N HIS A 162 -0.70 -12.31 -4.06
CA HIS A 162 -1.87 -11.55 -4.47
C HIS A 162 -1.50 -10.14 -4.96
N ALA A 163 -0.58 -9.45 -4.29
CA ALA A 163 -0.07 -8.15 -4.71
C ALA A 163 0.52 -8.22 -6.12
N ASN A 164 1.32 -9.25 -6.42
CA ASN A 164 1.90 -9.46 -7.74
C ASN A 164 0.84 -9.72 -8.84
N GLU A 165 -0.21 -10.48 -8.53
CA GLU A 165 -1.31 -10.68 -9.48
C GLU A 165 -2.12 -9.40 -9.72
N SER A 166 -2.36 -8.58 -8.68
CA SER A 166 -2.96 -7.25 -8.83
C SER A 166 -2.18 -6.37 -9.82
N VAL A 167 -0.84 -6.32 -9.67
CA VAL A 167 0.04 -5.56 -10.58
C VAL A 167 -0.04 -6.09 -12.01
N LYS A 168 -0.05 -7.42 -12.21
CA LYS A 168 -0.18 -8.02 -13.55
C LYS A 168 -1.48 -7.64 -14.25
N LEU A 169 -2.55 -7.48 -13.47
CA LEU A 169 -3.86 -7.06 -13.95
C LEU A 169 -4.00 -5.55 -14.11
N GLY A 170 -2.96 -4.78 -13.74
CA GLY A 170 -2.87 -3.34 -13.99
C GLY A 170 -3.24 -2.45 -12.81
N LEU A 171 -3.47 -3.00 -11.61
CA LEU A 171 -3.74 -2.21 -10.41
C LEU A 171 -2.55 -2.23 -9.45
N VAL A 172 -1.99 -1.04 -9.19
CA VAL A 172 -0.98 -0.80 -8.17
C VAL A 172 -1.60 0.06 -7.08
N SER A 173 -2.19 -0.54 -6.06
CA SER A 173 -2.78 0.21 -4.95
C SER A 173 -1.78 0.49 -3.83
N HIS A 174 -2.16 1.31 -2.85
CA HIS A 174 -1.35 1.51 -1.64
C HIS A 174 -1.07 0.19 -0.91
N ALA A 175 -2.09 -0.67 -0.73
CA ALA A 175 -1.93 -1.98 -0.09
C ALA A 175 -0.93 -2.88 -0.82
N VAL A 176 -0.93 -2.89 -2.15
CA VAL A 176 0.02 -3.62 -2.98
C VAL A 176 1.46 -3.14 -2.74
N LEU A 177 1.66 -1.82 -2.71
CA LEU A 177 2.98 -1.24 -2.43
C LEU A 177 3.44 -1.50 -1.00
N THR A 178 2.55 -1.40 -0.01
CA THR A 178 2.86 -1.72 1.39
C THR A 178 3.41 -3.15 1.51
N VAL A 179 2.74 -4.13 0.92
CA VAL A 179 3.21 -5.53 0.92
C VAL A 179 4.60 -5.65 0.29
N GLY A 180 4.81 -5.04 -0.87
CA GLY A 180 6.09 -5.08 -1.57
C GLY A 180 7.24 -4.42 -0.80
N LEU A 181 6.99 -3.25 -0.22
CA LEU A 181 7.95 -2.51 0.61
C LEU A 181 8.29 -3.29 1.89
N THR A 182 7.30 -3.82 2.60
CA THR A 182 7.55 -4.65 3.79
C THR A 182 8.38 -5.88 3.47
N LEU A 183 8.12 -6.55 2.35
CA LEU A 183 8.90 -7.72 1.94
C LEU A 183 10.36 -7.35 1.64
N ARG A 184 10.59 -6.19 0.99
CA ARG A 184 11.94 -5.66 0.76
C ARG A 184 12.64 -5.34 2.07
N ASP A 185 11.99 -4.57 2.95
CA ASP A 185 12.58 -4.07 4.19
C ASP A 185 12.92 -5.24 5.15
N LEU A 186 12.09 -6.29 5.19
CA LEU A 186 12.42 -7.53 5.90
C LEU A 186 13.65 -8.22 5.33
N GLY A 187 13.75 -8.30 4.00
CA GLY A 187 14.94 -8.82 3.32
C GLY A 187 16.20 -8.07 3.72
N GLU A 188 16.16 -6.75 3.63
CA GLU A 188 17.25 -5.86 4.00
C GLU A 188 17.64 -6.03 5.49
N GLY A 189 16.66 -6.20 6.37
CA GLY A 189 16.87 -6.50 7.79
C GLY A 189 17.65 -7.81 8.05
N PHE A 190 17.56 -8.78 7.14
CA PHE A 190 18.35 -10.02 7.18
C PHE A 190 19.65 -9.93 6.34
N GLY A 191 19.97 -8.76 5.78
CA GLY A 191 21.12 -8.57 4.88
C GLY A 191 20.93 -9.21 3.50
N VAL A 192 19.68 -9.50 3.11
CA VAL A 192 19.34 -10.19 1.86
C VAL A 192 18.47 -9.30 0.98
N ASP A 193 19.00 -8.93 -0.19
CA ASP A 193 18.17 -8.29 -1.20
C ASP A 193 17.28 -9.34 -1.90
N VAL A 194 16.06 -9.49 -1.41
CA VAL A 194 15.07 -10.47 -1.92
C VAL A 194 14.75 -10.23 -3.40
N SER A 195 14.90 -8.99 -3.88
CA SER A 195 14.67 -8.64 -5.29
C SER A 195 15.79 -9.15 -6.21
N LYS A 196 16.98 -9.45 -5.67
CA LYS A 196 18.14 -9.98 -6.39
C LYS A 196 18.29 -11.50 -6.29
N LEU A 197 17.55 -12.16 -5.40
CA LEU A 197 17.52 -13.61 -5.32
C LEU A 197 16.91 -14.19 -6.61
N PRO A 198 17.50 -15.21 -7.26
CA PRO A 198 16.99 -15.74 -8.54
C PRO A 198 15.50 -16.12 -8.51
N GLU A 199 15.05 -16.77 -7.43
CA GLU A 199 13.64 -17.15 -7.26
C GLU A 199 12.74 -15.96 -6.91
N GLY A 200 13.20 -15.05 -6.04
CA GLY A 200 12.45 -13.85 -5.65
C GLY A 200 12.30 -12.84 -6.79
N ALA A 201 13.39 -12.63 -7.52
CA ALA A 201 13.50 -11.72 -8.67
C ALA A 201 12.58 -12.14 -9.83
N THR A 202 12.45 -13.44 -10.07
CA THR A 202 11.64 -13.98 -11.17
C THR A 202 10.17 -14.10 -10.80
N LYS A 203 9.87 -14.61 -9.59
CA LYS A 203 8.49 -14.88 -9.15
C LYS A 203 7.64 -13.63 -8.97
N PHE A 204 8.21 -12.56 -8.42
CA PHE A 204 7.49 -11.31 -8.13
C PHE A 204 7.98 -10.14 -8.98
N ARG A 205 8.49 -10.43 -10.19
CA ARG A 205 9.08 -9.41 -11.08
C ARG A 205 8.16 -8.21 -11.34
N PRO A 206 6.85 -8.37 -11.64
CA PRO A 206 5.94 -7.24 -11.77
C PRO A 206 5.91 -6.35 -10.52
N LEU A 207 5.72 -6.95 -9.34
CA LEU A 207 5.68 -6.23 -8.06
C LEU A 207 6.99 -5.46 -7.81
N TRP A 208 8.15 -6.09 -8.03
CA TRP A 208 9.45 -5.45 -7.79
C TRP A 208 9.70 -4.21 -8.64
N ARG A 209 9.19 -4.17 -9.87
CA ARG A 209 9.32 -2.97 -10.72
C ARG A 209 8.55 -1.79 -10.14
N GLU A 210 7.36 -2.04 -9.61
CA GLU A 210 6.53 -0.99 -9.02
C GLU A 210 7.08 -0.55 -7.65
N VAL A 211 7.59 -1.49 -6.84
CA VAL A 211 8.31 -1.15 -5.59
C VAL A 211 9.53 -0.29 -5.89
N ALA A 212 10.38 -0.68 -6.85
CA ALA A 212 11.55 0.11 -7.22
C ALA A 212 11.17 1.52 -7.71
N ARG A 213 10.08 1.64 -8.48
CA ARG A 213 9.56 2.95 -8.91
C ARG A 213 9.10 3.79 -7.72
N ARG A 214 8.31 3.21 -6.80
CA ARG A 214 7.82 3.96 -5.63
C ARG A 214 8.96 4.42 -4.72
N VAL A 215 10.00 3.61 -4.59
CA VAL A 215 11.18 3.95 -3.80
C VAL A 215 11.90 5.16 -4.38
N GLU A 216 12.07 5.21 -5.70
CA GLU A 216 12.63 6.39 -6.38
C GLU A 216 11.74 7.63 -6.17
N GLU A 217 10.41 7.49 -6.29
CA GLU A 217 9.47 8.58 -6.03
C GLU A 217 9.61 9.13 -4.60
N ILE A 218 9.70 8.25 -3.59
CA ILE A 218 9.92 8.65 -2.19
C ILE A 218 11.25 9.40 -2.04
N TYR A 219 12.33 8.91 -2.66
CA TYR A 219 13.63 9.62 -2.62
C TYR A 219 13.56 10.99 -3.29
N GLU A 220 12.82 11.12 -4.40
CA GLU A 220 12.61 12.41 -5.06
C GLU A 220 11.76 13.37 -4.22
N GLU A 221 10.70 12.88 -3.58
CA GLU A 221 9.84 13.61 -2.64
C GLU A 221 10.66 14.13 -1.45
N ASP A 222 11.45 13.26 -0.82
CA ASP A 222 12.35 13.62 0.29
C ASP A 222 13.39 14.65 -0.14
N ARG A 223 13.97 14.50 -1.34
CA ARG A 223 14.91 15.47 -1.89
C ARG A 223 14.27 16.84 -2.05
N LYS A 224 13.06 16.92 -2.61
CA LYS A 224 12.31 18.19 -2.77
C LYS A 224 11.94 18.79 -1.42
N SER A 225 11.52 17.96 -0.47
CA SER A 225 11.17 18.38 0.89
C SER A 225 12.38 18.99 1.62
N ARG A 226 13.54 18.32 1.59
CA ARG A 226 14.79 18.85 2.17
C ARG A 226 15.22 20.16 1.53
N GLN A 227 15.13 20.27 0.21
CA GLN A 227 15.38 21.54 -0.48
C GLN A 227 14.42 22.65 -0.05
N SER A 228 13.16 22.33 0.25
CA SER A 228 12.16 23.31 0.73
C SER A 228 12.36 23.70 2.20
N LEU A 229 12.88 22.78 3.03
CA LEU A 229 13.18 23.01 4.44
C LEU A 229 14.47 23.81 4.62
N GLU A 230 15.50 23.52 3.83
CA GLU A 230 16.73 24.33 3.75
C GLU A 230 16.46 25.75 3.22
N GLN A 231 15.34 25.97 2.53
CA GLN A 231 14.85 27.30 2.16
C GLN A 231 14.06 27.99 3.29
N LYS A 232 13.70 27.26 4.35
CA LYS A 232 12.78 27.71 5.42
C LYS A 232 13.44 27.85 6.80
N ASP A 233 14.75 27.68 6.92
CA ASP A 233 15.46 28.05 8.15
C ASP A 233 15.63 29.58 8.18
N ASP A 234 14.75 30.25 8.92
CA ASP A 234 14.60 31.71 9.06
C ASP A 234 14.44 32.50 7.73
N GLY A 235 14.15 31.80 6.62
CA GLY A 235 14.06 32.38 5.27
C GLY A 235 15.39 32.90 4.73
N ARG A 236 16.52 32.52 5.34
CA ARG A 236 17.85 33.02 4.99
C ARG A 236 18.78 31.87 4.62
N PHE A 237 19.36 31.96 3.44
CA PHE A 237 20.41 31.06 2.98
C PHE A 237 21.73 31.44 3.63
N VAL A 238 22.37 30.51 4.33
CA VAL A 238 23.63 30.74 5.07
C VAL A 238 24.84 30.31 4.24
N CYS A 239 25.97 31.00 4.41
CA CYS A 239 27.25 30.59 3.86
C CYS A 239 27.70 29.25 4.48
N ALA A 240 28.11 28.31 3.64
CA ALA A 240 28.56 27.00 4.09
C ALA A 240 30.02 26.95 4.59
N ALA A 241 30.73 28.08 4.64
CA ALA A 241 32.10 28.11 5.15
C ALA A 241 32.11 28.21 6.68
N GLU A 242 32.87 27.33 7.33
CA GLU A 242 33.01 27.35 8.80
C GLU A 242 33.52 28.72 9.29
N GLY A 243 32.82 29.28 10.29
CA GLY A 243 33.12 30.60 10.84
C GLY A 243 32.64 31.78 9.99
N CYS A 244 31.79 31.56 8.98
CA CYS A 244 31.16 32.63 8.20
C CYS A 244 29.64 32.68 8.46
N ASP A 245 29.21 33.67 9.23
CA ASP A 245 27.80 33.87 9.61
C ASP A 245 26.99 34.70 8.58
N GLU A 246 27.52 34.87 7.37
CA GLU A 246 26.85 35.60 6.30
C GLU A 246 25.62 34.82 5.83
N SER A 247 24.47 35.50 5.82
CA SER A 247 23.21 34.95 5.34
C SER A 247 22.52 35.89 4.36
N ARG A 248 21.73 35.34 3.44
CA ARG A 248 21.04 36.08 2.37
C ARG A 248 19.59 35.67 2.29
N GLU A 249 18.71 36.61 2.00
CA GLU A 249 17.27 36.33 1.78
C GLU A 249 17.01 35.58 0.47
N GLN A 250 17.92 35.68 -0.51
CA GLN A 250 17.79 35.02 -1.81
C GLN A 250 18.95 34.05 -2.07
N LYS A 251 18.64 32.83 -2.49
CA LYS A 251 19.62 31.78 -2.82
C LYS A 251 20.59 32.21 -3.93
N SER A 252 20.08 32.97 -4.91
CA SER A 252 20.86 33.53 -6.03
C SER A 252 21.96 34.51 -5.58
N ALA A 253 21.85 35.07 -4.37
CA ALA A 253 22.87 35.95 -3.81
C ALA A 253 24.06 35.19 -3.22
N LEU A 254 23.95 33.87 -3.06
CA LEU A 254 25.07 32.99 -2.73
C LEU A 254 25.55 32.25 -3.98
N ARG A 255 26.85 31.96 -4.02
CA ARG A 255 27.48 31.21 -5.10
C ARG A 255 27.48 29.73 -4.77
N SER A 256 26.85 28.92 -5.60
CA SER A 256 26.98 27.47 -5.51
C SER A 256 28.42 27.04 -5.74
N CYS A 257 28.84 25.99 -5.05
CA CYS A 257 30.15 25.37 -5.25
C CYS A 257 30.38 25.04 -6.74
N ALA A 258 31.56 25.36 -7.26
CA ALA A 258 31.97 25.05 -8.63
C ALA A 258 32.49 23.61 -8.81
N GLY A 259 32.58 22.84 -7.71
CA GLY A 259 33.10 21.47 -7.73
C GLY A 259 32.12 20.42 -8.27
N LYS A 260 32.55 19.16 -8.22
CA LYS A 260 31.78 17.95 -8.61
C LYS A 260 30.76 17.49 -7.57
N CYS A 261 30.45 18.33 -6.58
CA CYS A 261 29.39 18.03 -5.62
C CYS A 261 28.09 17.78 -6.38
N PRO A 262 27.29 16.76 -5.99
CA PRO A 262 25.95 16.57 -6.50
C PRO A 262 25.20 17.91 -6.44
N PRO A 263 24.44 18.32 -7.47
CA PRO A 263 23.74 19.60 -7.49
C PRO A 263 22.90 19.86 -6.23
N ASP A 264 22.40 18.78 -5.64
CA ASP A 264 21.49 18.75 -4.50
C ASP A 264 22.20 18.88 -3.14
N LEU A 265 23.50 18.57 -3.08
CA LEU A 265 24.34 18.72 -1.88
C LEU A 265 25.37 19.84 -2.06
N LYS A 266 25.13 20.73 -3.02
CA LYS A 266 26.12 21.72 -3.44
C LYS A 266 26.12 22.89 -2.45
N PRO A 267 27.15 23.04 -1.61
CA PRO A 267 27.19 24.12 -0.63
C PRO A 267 27.21 25.47 -1.34
N SER A 268 26.64 26.48 -0.68
CA SER A 268 26.54 27.84 -1.19
C SER A 268 27.41 28.78 -0.35
N TYR A 269 28.13 29.69 -1.01
CA TYR A 269 29.13 30.55 -0.37
C TYR A 269 28.88 32.02 -0.68
N CYS A 270 29.12 32.90 0.28
CA CYS A 270 28.99 34.35 0.07
C CYS A 270 30.10 34.92 -0.83
N SER A 271 31.27 34.28 -0.87
CA SER A 271 32.43 34.72 -1.67
C SER A 271 33.25 33.55 -2.22
N LYS A 272 34.12 33.85 -3.18
CA LYS A 272 35.11 32.88 -3.69
C LYS A 272 36.15 32.52 -2.63
N GLU A 273 36.49 33.41 -1.69
CA GLU A 273 37.41 33.04 -0.60
C GLU A 273 36.78 32.03 0.35
N CYS A 274 35.50 32.22 0.73
CA CYS A 274 34.78 31.28 1.58
C CYS A 274 34.68 29.90 0.92
N GLN A 275 34.38 29.86 -0.38
CA GLN A 275 34.41 28.62 -1.15
C GLN A 275 35.79 27.96 -1.14
N LYS A 276 36.88 28.74 -1.31
CA LYS A 276 38.24 28.20 -1.26
C LYS A 276 38.59 27.66 0.12
N LYS A 277 38.27 28.38 1.20
CA LYS A 277 38.53 27.96 2.58
C LYS A 277 37.79 26.67 2.97
N ALA A 278 36.59 26.46 2.45
CA ALA A 278 35.81 25.25 2.72
C ALA A 278 36.22 24.04 1.85
N CYS A 279 36.90 24.29 0.72
CA CYS A 279 37.30 23.26 -0.24
C CYS A 279 38.77 22.82 -0.12
N TYR A 280 39.57 23.50 0.72
CA TYR A 280 41.00 23.26 0.93
C TYR A 280 41.29 23.08 2.41
#